data_AF-A0A1B0CQS3-F1
#
_entry.id   AF-A0A1B0CQS3-F1
#
_cell.length_a   1.000
_cell.length_b   1.000
_cell.length_c   1.000
_cell.angle_alpha   90.00
_cell.angle_beta   90.00
_cell.angle_gamma   90.00
#
_symmetry.space_group_name_H-M   'P 1'
#
loop_
_entity.id
_entity.type
_entity.pdbx_description
1 polymer ?
#
loop_
_entity_poly.entity_id
_entity_poly.type
_entity_poly.pdbx_seq_one_letter_code
_entity_poly.pdbx_strand_id
1 'polypeptide(L)'
;MTSEEPAWKKKLLHSLKERNRKETSFFDSIFAANNRLFDSNVQLQMENLRLSVDNEQLRSGAGLSGDSRSGVSSAKIQAMEKKLMAQQEELTELHKRKGENAQMIVDLNVKLSEMTKKAQDREEKYTEQVTLNQSLKAEVQMLTQNISELKGLNTILRDEYTALQLALSSLEDKLRKVQDENRQLVDRLMKYKAKDADKLNEENENLLRKRTEKMRRELEDAAQDASRRSSSPILPHDGKDRGLGDLSGAGAKAAGFFSVSLPTSVHLKFDAHDGEVNAVRWCPLDRIIATGGADRKVKLWDVGTGTMEPRGTLVGSNAGVNSVDFDSTGTMILGTSNDFASRVWTVQDQRLRVS
;
A
#
# COMPACT_ATOMS: atom_id res chain seq x y z
N MET A 1 1.79 57.25 -40.15
CA MET A 1 2.50 56.19 -39.40
C MET A 1 1.69 55.88 -38.17
N THR A 2 0.86 54.85 -38.23
CA THR A 2 -0.04 54.43 -37.14
C THR A 2 0.79 53.67 -36.11
N SER A 3 1.04 54.31 -34.96
CA SER A 3 1.67 53.69 -33.79
C SER A 3 0.81 52.50 -33.35
N GLU A 4 1.24 51.28 -33.65
CA GLU A 4 0.59 50.08 -33.13
C GLU A 4 0.59 50.12 -31.60
N GLU A 5 -0.60 50.09 -31.00
CA GLU A 5 -0.71 50.07 -29.55
C GLU A 5 -0.02 48.83 -28.97
N PRO A 6 0.80 48.99 -27.91
CA PRO A 6 1.53 47.89 -27.29
C PRO A 6 0.61 46.71 -26.91
N ALA A 7 1.06 45.48 -27.17
CA ALA A 7 0.28 44.26 -26.91
C ALA A 7 -0.24 44.14 -25.47
N TRP A 8 0.49 44.69 -24.49
CA TRP A 8 0.07 44.72 -23.09
C TRP A 8 -1.16 45.62 -22.87
N LYS A 9 -1.26 46.74 -23.60
CA LYS A 9 -2.39 47.67 -23.51
C LYS A 9 -3.66 47.00 -24.03
N LYS A 10 -3.58 46.26 -25.14
CA LYS A 10 -4.70 45.49 -25.70
C LYS A 10 -5.18 44.40 -24.74
N LYS A 11 -4.26 43.66 -24.11
CA LYS A 11 -4.60 42.65 -23.10
C LYS A 11 -5.26 43.26 -21.86
N LEU A 12 -4.72 44.38 -21.36
CA LEU A 12 -5.31 45.10 -20.22
C LEU A 12 -6.73 45.59 -20.53
N LEU A 13 -6.94 46.16 -21.71
CA LEU A 13 -8.25 46.62 -22.16
C LEU A 13 -9.25 45.47 -22.31
N HIS A 14 -8.79 44.30 -22.77
CA HIS A 14 -9.60 43.10 -22.85
C HIS A 14 -10.01 42.60 -21.47
N SER A 15 -9.06 42.46 -20.53
CA SER A 15 -9.37 42.06 -19.15
C SER A 15 -10.28 43.04 -18.43
N LEU A 16 -10.10 44.36 -18.64
CA LEU A 16 -11.00 45.37 -18.09
C LEU A 16 -12.41 45.28 -18.66
N LYS A 17 -12.55 45.08 -19.98
CA LYS A 17 -13.85 44.87 -20.62
C LYS A 17 -14.54 43.60 -20.12
N GLU A 18 -13.79 42.52 -19.96
CA GLU A 18 -14.32 41.25 -19.49
C GLU A 18 -14.73 41.30 -18.01
N ARG A 19 -13.92 41.98 -17.18
CA ARG A 19 -14.26 42.29 -15.79
C ARG A 19 -15.53 43.13 -15.71
N ASN A 20 -15.58 44.25 -16.45
CA ASN A 20 -16.77 45.09 -16.49
C ASN A 20 -17.99 44.28 -16.95
N ARG A 21 -17.89 43.46 -18.00
CA ARG A 21 -19.02 42.63 -18.46
C ARG A 21 -19.53 41.68 -17.37
N LYS A 22 -18.64 41.06 -16.60
CA LYS A 22 -19.01 40.14 -15.51
C LYS A 22 -19.58 40.88 -14.29
N GLU A 23 -19.00 42.03 -13.95
CA GLU A 23 -19.43 42.83 -12.79
C GLU A 23 -20.75 43.57 -13.08
N THR A 24 -20.95 44.10 -14.31
CA THR A 24 -22.16 44.85 -14.67
C THR A 24 -23.34 43.98 -15.07
N SER A 25 -23.14 42.71 -15.49
CA SER A 25 -24.25 41.85 -15.92
C SER A 25 -25.29 41.60 -14.83
N PHE A 26 -24.87 41.62 -13.55
CA PHE A 26 -25.78 41.50 -12.42
C PHE A 26 -26.70 42.72 -12.25
N PHE A 27 -26.31 43.88 -12.79
CA PHE A 27 -27.04 45.15 -12.69
C PHE A 27 -27.82 45.49 -13.97
N ASP A 28 -27.71 44.70 -15.04
CA ASP A 28 -28.41 44.96 -16.32
C ASP A 28 -29.93 45.05 -16.14
N SER A 29 -30.51 44.26 -15.23
CA SER A 29 -31.94 44.32 -14.89
C SER A 29 -32.32 45.64 -14.20
N ILE A 30 -31.45 46.16 -13.34
CA ILE A 30 -31.62 47.43 -12.63
C ILE A 30 -31.48 48.60 -13.61
N PHE A 31 -30.50 48.56 -14.51
CA PHE A 31 -30.35 49.58 -15.56
C PHE A 31 -31.55 49.59 -16.50
N ALA A 32 -32.05 48.43 -16.93
CA ALA A 32 -33.25 48.34 -17.76
C ALA A 32 -34.49 48.88 -17.03
N ALA A 33 -34.64 48.58 -15.73
CA ALA A 33 -35.75 49.09 -14.92
C ALA A 33 -35.66 50.61 -14.73
N ASN A 34 -34.47 51.15 -14.48
CA ASN A 34 -34.26 52.59 -14.32
C ASN A 34 -34.52 53.36 -15.62
N ASN A 35 -34.09 52.82 -16.77
CA ASN A 35 -34.39 53.41 -18.08
C ASN A 35 -35.89 53.40 -18.36
N ARG A 36 -36.62 52.31 -18.03
CA ARG A 36 -38.08 52.27 -18.16
C ARG A 36 -38.77 53.30 -17.25
N LEU A 37 -38.29 53.46 -16.02
CA LEU A 37 -38.80 54.48 -15.09
C LEU A 37 -38.56 55.89 -15.62
N PHE A 38 -37.39 56.14 -16.21
CA PHE A 38 -37.07 57.40 -16.84
C PHE A 38 -38.02 57.70 -18.02
N ASP A 39 -38.21 56.73 -18.91
CA ASP A 39 -39.13 56.85 -20.05
C ASP A 39 -40.58 57.10 -19.59
N SER A 40 -41.05 56.38 -18.56
CA SER A 40 -42.38 56.61 -17.97
C SER A 40 -42.51 57.98 -17.32
N ASN A 41 -41.46 58.49 -16.66
CA ASN A 41 -41.47 59.83 -16.08
C ASN A 41 -41.58 60.91 -17.16
N VAL A 42 -40.82 60.75 -18.25
CA VAL A 42 -40.91 61.66 -19.41
C VAL A 42 -42.32 61.63 -20.03
N GLN A 43 -42.94 60.44 -20.16
CA GLN A 43 -44.32 60.32 -20.64
C GLN A 43 -45.33 61.03 -19.73
N LEU A 44 -45.23 60.82 -18.41
CA LEU A 44 -46.11 61.47 -17.43
C LEU A 44 -45.94 62.99 -17.40
N GLN A 45 -44.72 63.50 -17.62
CA GLN A 45 -44.47 64.93 -17.75
C GLN A 45 -45.15 65.51 -19.01
N MET A 46 -45.07 64.80 -20.14
CA MET A 46 -45.78 65.22 -21.37
C MET A 46 -47.29 65.18 -21.20
N GLU A 47 -47.84 64.16 -20.53
CA GLU A 47 -49.27 64.04 -20.27
C GLU A 47 -49.78 65.13 -19.32
N ASN A 48 -49.04 65.44 -18.26
CA ASN A 48 -49.36 66.58 -17.38
C ASN A 48 -49.36 67.91 -18.12
N LEU A 49 -48.39 68.12 -19.00
CA LEU A 49 -48.33 69.33 -19.82
C LEU A 49 -49.56 69.43 -20.73
N ARG A 50 -49.95 68.32 -21.36
CA ARG A 50 -51.16 68.25 -22.19
C ARG A 50 -52.43 68.54 -21.38
N LEU A 51 -52.60 67.91 -20.22
CA LEU A 51 -53.75 68.14 -19.34
C LEU A 51 -53.80 69.59 -18.81
N SER A 52 -52.64 70.22 -18.61
CA SER A 52 -52.56 71.64 -18.26
C SER A 52 -53.07 72.53 -19.39
N VAL A 53 -52.64 72.25 -20.64
CA VAL A 53 -53.11 72.97 -21.83
C VAL A 53 -54.61 72.78 -22.05
N ASP A 54 -55.11 71.54 -21.93
CA ASP A 54 -56.54 71.24 -22.08
C ASP A 54 -57.37 71.95 -20.99
N ASN A 55 -56.88 72.04 -19.74
CA ASN A 55 -57.53 72.80 -18.68
C ASN A 55 -57.55 74.32 -18.96
N GLU A 56 -56.49 74.86 -19.55
CA GLU A 56 -56.41 76.28 -19.93
C GLU A 56 -57.34 76.60 -21.12
N GLN A 57 -57.48 75.66 -22.06
CA GLN A 57 -58.48 75.72 -23.14
C GLN A 57 -59.92 75.64 -22.60
N LEU A 58 -60.19 74.78 -21.62
CA LEU A 58 -61.50 74.70 -20.97
C LEU A 58 -61.81 75.96 -20.14
N ARG A 59 -60.81 76.55 -19.48
CA ARG A 59 -60.95 77.84 -18.77
C ARG A 59 -61.19 79.01 -19.70
N SER A 60 -60.56 79.03 -20.88
CA SER A 60 -60.79 80.07 -21.89
C SER A 60 -62.12 79.88 -22.64
N GLY A 61 -62.59 78.64 -22.82
CA GLY A 61 -63.91 78.33 -23.41
C GLY A 61 -65.11 78.59 -22.49
N ALA A 62 -64.90 78.68 -21.18
CA ALA A 62 -65.97 78.92 -20.19
C ALA A 62 -66.40 80.40 -20.06
N GLY A 63 -65.85 81.31 -20.88
CA GLY A 63 -66.07 82.76 -20.79
C GLY A 63 -67.34 83.31 -21.45
N LEU A 64 -68.18 82.49 -22.11
CA LEU A 64 -69.37 82.98 -22.82
C LEU A 64 -70.55 81.99 -22.73
N SER A 65 -71.44 82.19 -21.77
CA SER A 65 -72.89 82.02 -21.93
C SER A 65 -73.61 82.25 -20.61
N GLY A 66 -74.06 83.49 -20.45
CA GLY A 66 -75.10 83.83 -19.49
C GLY A 66 -76.47 83.54 -20.07
N ASP A 67 -77.37 83.20 -19.15
CA ASP A 67 -78.82 83.38 -19.19
C ASP A 67 -79.72 82.20 -19.65
N SER A 68 -80.39 81.60 -18.65
CA SER A 68 -81.68 80.88 -18.70
C SER A 68 -81.90 80.22 -17.33
N ARG A 69 -82.62 80.88 -16.40
CA ARG A 69 -82.45 80.65 -14.94
C ARG A 69 -83.52 79.79 -14.24
N SER A 70 -84.37 79.02 -14.93
CA SER A 70 -85.34 78.13 -14.21
C SER A 70 -85.56 76.72 -14.77
N GLY A 71 -85.32 76.46 -16.07
CA GLY A 71 -85.25 75.09 -16.63
C GLY A 71 -83.83 74.50 -16.61
N VAL A 72 -82.82 75.36 -16.76
CA VAL A 72 -81.40 74.99 -16.72
C VAL A 72 -80.98 74.58 -15.32
N SER A 73 -81.56 75.14 -14.25
CA SER A 73 -81.26 74.71 -12.88
C SER A 73 -81.64 73.25 -12.66
N SER A 74 -82.81 72.80 -13.11
CA SER A 74 -83.24 71.40 -13.00
C SER A 74 -82.40 70.46 -13.87
N ALA A 75 -82.15 70.80 -15.14
CA ALA A 75 -81.30 69.98 -16.02
C ALA A 75 -79.83 69.94 -15.54
N LYS A 76 -79.33 71.03 -14.97
CA LYS A 76 -77.97 71.11 -14.40
C LYS A 76 -77.88 70.37 -13.06
N ILE A 77 -78.95 70.34 -12.27
CA ILE A 77 -79.07 69.47 -11.08
C ILE A 77 -79.05 67.99 -11.51
N GLN A 78 -79.87 67.58 -12.49
CA GLN A 78 -79.85 66.21 -13.01
C GLN A 78 -78.50 65.81 -13.61
N ALA A 79 -77.83 66.71 -14.33
CA ALA A 79 -76.49 66.46 -14.86
C ALA A 79 -75.43 66.32 -13.74
N MET A 80 -75.57 67.08 -12.65
CA MET A 80 -74.72 67.00 -11.47
C MET A 80 -74.98 65.71 -10.69
N GLU A 81 -76.24 65.29 -10.55
CA GLU A 81 -76.63 64.01 -9.93
C GLU A 81 -76.09 62.82 -10.73
N LYS A 82 -76.16 62.86 -12.06
CA LYS A 82 -75.57 61.83 -12.92
C LYS A 82 -74.05 61.78 -12.80
N LYS A 83 -73.38 62.93 -12.70
CA LYS A 83 -71.93 63.00 -12.44
C LYS A 83 -71.58 62.46 -11.06
N LEU A 84 -72.40 62.76 -10.04
CA LEU A 84 -72.22 62.24 -8.68
C LEU A 84 -72.33 60.71 -8.66
N MET A 85 -73.33 60.15 -9.34
CA MET A 85 -73.49 58.69 -9.49
C MET A 85 -72.30 58.06 -10.22
N ALA A 86 -71.84 58.66 -11.34
CA ALA A 86 -70.69 58.16 -12.08
C ALA A 86 -69.39 58.21 -11.24
N GLN A 87 -69.18 59.28 -10.46
CA GLN A 87 -68.06 59.37 -9.53
C GLN A 87 -68.17 58.35 -8.40
N GLN A 88 -69.38 58.05 -7.94
CA GLN A 88 -69.60 57.02 -6.92
C GLN A 88 -69.29 55.61 -7.47
N GLU A 89 -69.71 55.32 -8.70
CA GLU A 89 -69.38 54.07 -9.40
C GLU A 89 -67.86 53.94 -9.60
N GLU A 90 -67.19 54.99 -10.09
CA GLU A 90 -65.74 55.01 -10.27
C GLU A 90 -65.00 54.81 -8.94
N LEU A 91 -65.47 55.42 -7.85
CA LEU A 91 -64.92 55.23 -6.51
C LEU A 91 -65.06 53.77 -6.04
N THR A 92 -66.22 53.14 -6.28
CA THR A 92 -66.41 51.71 -5.93
C THR A 92 -65.51 50.79 -6.76
N GLU A 93 -65.32 51.10 -8.04
CA GLU A 93 -64.41 50.34 -8.92
C GLU A 93 -62.95 50.49 -8.48
N LEU A 94 -62.54 51.70 -8.08
CA LEU A 94 -61.21 51.96 -7.51
C LEU A 94 -61.00 51.19 -6.21
N HIS A 95 -61.99 51.16 -5.32
CA HIS A 95 -61.92 50.37 -4.10
C HIS A 95 -61.77 48.87 -4.38
N LYS A 96 -62.49 48.35 -5.38
CA LYS A 96 -62.37 46.96 -5.84
C LYS A 96 -60.96 46.66 -6.37
N ARG A 97 -60.46 47.48 -7.31
CA ARG A 97 -59.09 47.35 -7.84
C ARG A 97 -58.02 47.47 -6.76
N LYS A 98 -58.22 48.35 -5.79
CA LYS A 98 -57.32 48.49 -4.62
C LYS A 98 -57.28 47.21 -3.79
N GLY A 99 -58.43 46.56 -3.57
CA GLY A 99 -58.50 45.26 -2.89
C GLY A 99 -57.80 44.15 -3.66
N GLU A 100 -58.01 44.06 -4.97
CA GLU A 100 -57.34 43.10 -5.86
C GLU A 100 -55.81 43.30 -5.86
N ASN A 101 -55.34 44.55 -5.96
CA ASN A 101 -53.91 44.87 -5.86
C ASN A 101 -53.33 44.53 -4.49
N ALA A 102 -54.07 44.77 -3.40
CA ALA A 102 -53.63 44.40 -2.06
C ALA A 102 -53.48 42.87 -1.92
N GLN A 103 -54.43 42.09 -2.46
CA GLN A 103 -54.33 40.63 -2.46
C GLN A 103 -53.15 40.15 -3.31
N MET A 104 -52.93 40.74 -4.49
CA MET A 104 -51.79 40.39 -5.35
C MET A 104 -50.45 40.65 -4.64
N ILE A 105 -50.33 41.73 -3.87
CA ILE A 105 -49.13 42.02 -3.07
C ILE A 105 -48.92 40.94 -2.01
N VAL A 106 -49.98 40.48 -1.33
CA VAL A 106 -49.89 39.39 -0.35
C VAL A 106 -49.42 38.09 -1.01
N ASP A 107 -50.02 37.71 -2.13
CA ASP A 107 -49.65 36.48 -2.85
C ASP A 107 -48.20 36.53 -3.35
N LEU A 108 -47.76 37.69 -3.85
CA LEU A 108 -46.38 37.91 -4.25
C LEU A 108 -45.41 37.83 -3.06
N ASN A 109 -45.77 38.36 -1.89
CA ASN A 109 -44.96 38.26 -0.68
C ASN A 109 -44.84 36.81 -0.19
N VAL A 110 -45.92 36.03 -0.25
CA VAL A 110 -45.88 34.59 0.07
C VAL A 110 -44.95 33.86 -0.88
N LYS A 111 -45.10 34.09 -2.19
CA LYS A 111 -44.24 33.48 -3.21
C LYS A 111 -42.77 33.89 -3.05
N LEU A 112 -42.51 35.14 -2.69
CA LEU A 112 -41.16 35.64 -2.40
C LEU A 112 -40.57 34.90 -1.20
N SER A 113 -41.32 34.78 -0.10
CA SER A 113 -40.91 34.04 1.09
C SER A 113 -40.58 32.57 0.78
N GLU A 114 -41.43 31.89 0.00
CA GLU A 114 -41.16 30.51 -0.43
C GLU A 114 -39.90 30.39 -1.30
N MET A 115 -39.68 31.33 -2.23
CA MET A 115 -38.49 31.32 -3.08
C MET A 115 -37.23 31.61 -2.28
N THR A 116 -37.29 32.53 -1.31
CA THR A 116 -36.19 32.82 -0.38
C THR A 116 -35.84 31.60 0.45
N LYS A 117 -36.84 30.88 0.99
CA LYS A 117 -36.60 29.63 1.73
C LYS A 117 -35.95 28.56 0.84
N LYS A 118 -36.45 28.38 -0.38
CA LYS A 118 -35.85 27.44 -1.36
C LYS A 118 -34.44 27.85 -1.79
N ALA A 119 -34.11 29.14 -1.78
CA ALA A 119 -32.76 29.60 -2.06
C ALA A 119 -31.83 29.25 -0.89
N GLN A 120 -32.27 29.52 0.34
CA GLN A 120 -31.53 29.17 1.56
C GLN A 120 -31.26 27.67 1.66
N ASP A 121 -32.27 26.81 1.46
CA ASP A 121 -32.09 25.35 1.50
C ASP A 121 -31.07 24.85 0.46
N ARG A 122 -30.98 25.52 -0.70
CA ARG A 122 -29.98 25.19 -1.73
C ARG A 122 -28.60 25.69 -1.37
N GLU A 123 -28.51 26.85 -0.73
CA GLU A 123 -27.26 27.42 -0.26
C GLU A 123 -26.65 26.54 0.84
N GLU A 124 -27.46 26.07 1.80
CA GLU A 124 -27.03 25.12 2.82
C GLU A 124 -26.48 23.84 2.20
N LYS A 125 -27.23 23.19 1.29
CA LYS A 125 -26.75 22.01 0.55
C LYS A 125 -25.48 22.27 -0.25
N TYR A 126 -25.36 23.45 -0.85
CA TYR A 126 -24.16 23.83 -1.59
C TYR A 126 -22.96 23.93 -0.65
N THR A 127 -23.11 24.56 0.52
CA THR A 127 -22.03 24.64 1.51
C THR A 127 -21.61 23.28 2.04
N GLU A 128 -22.55 22.38 2.33
CA GLU A 128 -22.26 20.99 2.72
C GLU A 128 -21.43 20.28 1.64
N GLN A 129 -21.85 20.37 0.38
CA GLN A 129 -21.12 19.75 -0.74
C GLN A 129 -19.73 20.35 -0.95
N VAL A 130 -19.56 21.65 -0.70
CA VAL A 130 -18.25 22.31 -0.75
C VAL A 130 -17.33 21.78 0.35
N THR A 131 -17.82 21.65 1.58
CA THR A 131 -17.01 21.10 2.69
C THR A 131 -16.64 19.63 2.45
N LEU A 132 -17.57 18.81 1.94
CA LEU A 132 -17.29 17.43 1.56
C LEU A 132 -16.22 17.35 0.45
N ASN A 133 -16.33 18.20 -0.58
CA ASN A 133 -15.33 18.26 -1.64
C ASN A 133 -13.94 18.67 -1.11
N GLN A 134 -13.87 19.58 -0.14
CA GLN A 134 -12.60 19.95 0.49
C GLN A 134 -11.99 18.78 1.26
N SER A 135 -12.81 18.05 2.03
CA SER A 135 -12.38 16.85 2.76
C SER A 135 -11.85 15.77 1.81
N LEU A 136 -12.59 15.46 0.74
CA LEU A 136 -12.18 14.47 -0.26
C LEU A 136 -10.89 14.88 -0.98
N LYS A 137 -10.72 16.18 -1.28
CA LYS A 137 -9.46 16.68 -1.87
C LYS A 137 -8.27 16.50 -0.93
N ALA A 138 -8.46 16.75 0.38
CA ALA A 138 -7.42 16.52 1.37
C ALA A 138 -7.05 15.03 1.47
N GLU A 139 -8.04 14.13 1.45
CA GLU A 139 -7.81 12.69 1.45
C GLU A 139 -7.04 12.22 0.21
N VAL A 140 -7.44 12.70 -0.98
CA VAL A 140 -6.72 12.41 -2.23
C VAL A 140 -5.28 12.91 -2.17
N GLN A 141 -5.03 14.09 -1.60
CA GLN A 141 -3.68 14.62 -1.43
C GLN A 141 -2.83 13.73 -0.51
N MET A 142 -3.38 13.31 0.63
CA MET A 142 -2.72 12.38 1.56
C MET A 142 -2.39 11.04 0.90
N LEU A 143 -3.34 10.45 0.18
CA LEU A 143 -3.12 9.20 -0.55
C LEU A 143 -2.05 9.35 -1.63
N THR A 144 -2.03 10.49 -2.32
CA THR A 144 -1.01 10.78 -3.34
C THR A 144 0.39 10.89 -2.72
N GLN A 145 0.50 11.52 -1.55
CA GLN A 145 1.76 11.58 -0.80
C GLN A 145 2.22 10.18 -0.36
N ASN A 146 1.33 9.37 0.22
CA ASN A 146 1.64 8.00 0.62
C ASN A 146 2.12 7.15 -0.56
N ILE A 147 1.50 7.28 -1.73
CA ILE A 147 1.94 6.61 -2.95
C ILE A 147 3.35 7.07 -3.36
N SER A 148 3.65 8.36 -3.22
CA SER A 148 5.00 8.88 -3.51
C SER A 148 6.05 8.32 -2.55
N GLU A 149 5.74 8.25 -1.25
CA GLU A 149 6.62 7.67 -0.23
C GLU A 149 6.86 6.18 -0.48
N LEU A 150 5.81 5.41 -0.78
CA LEU A 150 5.92 3.99 -1.13
C LEU A 150 6.75 3.77 -2.39
N LYS A 151 6.64 4.65 -3.40
CA LYS A 151 7.50 4.60 -4.59
C LYS A 151 8.97 4.83 -4.23
N GLY A 152 9.25 5.78 -3.34
CA GLY A 152 10.61 6.05 -2.83
C GLY A 152 11.20 4.87 -2.06
N LEU A 153 10.42 4.25 -1.18
CA LEU A 153 10.84 3.03 -0.46
C LEU A 153 11.10 1.87 -1.43
N ASN A 154 10.25 1.73 -2.45
CA ASN A 154 10.42 0.68 -3.46
C ASN A 154 11.70 0.87 -4.29
N THR A 155 12.09 2.11 -4.59
CA THR A 155 13.39 2.38 -5.26
C THR A 155 14.56 2.01 -4.36
N ILE A 156 14.53 2.38 -3.08
CA ILE A 156 15.60 2.02 -2.11
C ILE A 156 15.74 0.50 -2.00
N LEU A 157 14.63 -0.23 -1.88
CA LEU A 157 14.65 -1.69 -1.82
C LEU A 157 15.23 -2.34 -3.08
N ARG A 158 14.97 -1.76 -4.27
CA ARG A 158 15.60 -2.24 -5.50
C ARG A 158 17.10 -2.00 -5.49
N ASP A 159 17.55 -0.84 -5.02
CA ASP A 159 18.97 -0.52 -4.95
C ASP A 159 19.69 -1.46 -3.96
N GLU A 160 19.12 -1.69 -2.78
CA GLU A 160 19.62 -2.68 -1.81
C GLU A 160 19.69 -4.09 -2.39
N TYR A 161 18.64 -4.52 -3.09
CA TYR A 161 18.63 -5.81 -3.78
C TYR A 161 19.77 -5.93 -4.80
N THR A 162 19.98 -4.89 -5.62
CA THR A 162 21.08 -4.91 -6.60
C THR A 162 22.46 -4.94 -5.93
N ALA A 163 22.64 -4.21 -4.84
CA ALA A 163 23.88 -4.21 -4.07
C ALA A 163 24.16 -5.60 -3.46
N LEU A 164 23.14 -6.25 -2.88
CA LEU A 164 23.25 -7.60 -2.35
C LEU A 164 23.55 -8.63 -3.44
N GLN A 165 22.94 -8.50 -4.61
CA GLN A 165 23.21 -9.38 -5.75
C GLN A 165 24.67 -9.29 -6.21
N LEU A 166 25.23 -8.07 -6.26
CA LEU A 166 26.65 -7.86 -6.58
C LEU A 166 27.57 -8.46 -5.49
N ALA A 167 27.20 -8.28 -4.21
CA ALA A 167 27.95 -8.86 -3.10
C ALA A 167 27.93 -10.40 -3.15
N LEU A 168 26.78 -11.01 -3.46
CA LEU A 168 26.65 -12.45 -3.63
C LEU A 168 27.54 -12.96 -4.76
N SER A 169 27.50 -12.32 -5.94
CA SER A 169 28.36 -12.69 -7.07
C SER A 169 29.85 -12.61 -6.69
N SER A 170 30.26 -11.58 -5.94
CA SER A 170 31.63 -11.47 -5.44
C SER A 170 32.01 -12.59 -4.47
N LEU A 171 31.09 -13.00 -3.60
CA LEU A 171 31.31 -14.11 -2.67
C LEU A 171 31.37 -15.46 -3.39
N GLU A 172 30.55 -15.69 -4.41
CA GLU A 172 30.59 -16.88 -5.25
C GLU A 172 31.94 -17.00 -5.97
N ASP A 173 32.47 -15.90 -6.50
CA ASP A 173 33.80 -15.89 -7.12
C ASP A 173 34.91 -16.22 -6.12
N LYS A 174 34.83 -15.69 -4.89
CA LYS A 174 35.77 -16.04 -3.82
C LYS A 174 35.68 -17.52 -3.45
N LEU A 175 34.47 -18.06 -3.33
CA LEU A 175 34.24 -19.46 -3.03
C LEU A 175 34.85 -20.36 -4.12
N ARG A 176 34.63 -20.03 -5.41
CA ARG A 176 35.23 -20.76 -6.53
C ARG A 176 36.76 -20.76 -6.46
N LYS A 177 37.38 -19.62 -6.19
CA LYS A 177 38.84 -19.53 -6.02
C LYS A 177 39.36 -20.42 -4.89
N VAL A 178 38.71 -20.39 -3.73
CA VAL A 178 39.09 -21.23 -2.58
C VAL A 178 38.91 -22.73 -2.90
N GLN A 179 37.84 -23.09 -3.61
CA GLN A 179 37.63 -24.46 -4.07
C GLN A 179 38.72 -24.92 -5.05
N ASP A 180 39.11 -24.07 -5.99
CA ASP A 180 40.18 -24.36 -6.94
C ASP A 180 41.54 -24.52 -6.23
N GLU A 181 41.87 -23.64 -5.28
CA GLU A 181 43.08 -23.75 -4.46
C GLU A 181 43.11 -25.07 -3.67
N ASN A 182 41.99 -25.42 -3.03
CA ASN A 182 41.88 -26.67 -2.28
C ASN A 182 42.07 -27.89 -3.20
N ARG A 183 41.48 -27.88 -4.40
CA ARG A 183 41.67 -28.94 -5.40
C ARG A 183 43.14 -29.09 -5.78
N GLN A 184 43.84 -27.98 -6.03
CA GLN A 184 45.27 -28.01 -6.35
C GLN A 184 46.12 -28.55 -5.19
N LEU A 185 45.76 -28.23 -3.93
CA LEU A 185 46.45 -28.75 -2.76
C LEU A 185 46.27 -30.26 -2.61
N VAL A 186 45.04 -30.75 -2.80
CA VAL A 186 44.73 -32.18 -2.80
C VAL A 186 45.49 -32.90 -3.91
N ASP A 187 45.52 -32.35 -5.13
CA ASP A 187 46.28 -32.93 -6.24
C ASP A 187 47.79 -33.01 -5.94
N ARG A 188 48.36 -31.96 -5.32
CA ARG A 188 49.76 -31.99 -4.87
C ARG A 188 49.98 -33.06 -3.81
N LEU A 189 49.10 -33.15 -2.81
CA LEU A 189 49.19 -34.17 -1.77
C LEU A 189 49.13 -35.58 -2.34
N MET A 190 48.22 -35.84 -3.27
CA MET A 190 48.12 -37.12 -3.98
C MET A 190 49.41 -37.47 -4.72
N LYS A 191 50.01 -36.49 -5.42
CA LYS A 191 51.32 -36.69 -6.08
C LYS A 191 52.44 -37.02 -5.09
N TYR A 192 52.48 -36.36 -3.93
CA TYR A 192 53.47 -36.70 -2.89
C TYR A 192 53.25 -38.10 -2.32
N LYS A 193 52.00 -38.47 -2.02
CA LYS A 193 51.66 -39.79 -1.50
C LYS A 193 51.93 -40.92 -2.50
N ALA A 194 51.69 -40.69 -3.80
CA ALA A 194 52.06 -41.63 -4.85
C ALA A 194 53.58 -41.85 -4.88
N LYS A 195 54.37 -40.76 -4.88
CA LYS A 195 55.85 -40.85 -4.83
C LYS A 195 56.36 -41.58 -3.60
N ASP A 196 55.76 -41.35 -2.43
CA ASP A 196 56.14 -42.06 -1.20
C ASP A 196 55.79 -43.55 -1.29
N ALA A 197 54.64 -43.90 -1.86
CA ALA A 197 54.25 -45.29 -2.11
C ALA A 197 55.20 -46.00 -3.08
N ASP A 198 55.61 -45.32 -4.17
CA ASP A 198 56.57 -45.86 -5.14
C ASP A 198 57.93 -46.14 -4.47
N LYS A 199 58.44 -45.22 -3.64
CA LYS A 199 59.67 -45.43 -2.86
C LYS A 199 59.58 -46.62 -1.91
N LEU A 200 58.48 -46.75 -1.19
CA LEU A 200 58.26 -47.90 -0.29
C LEU A 200 58.19 -49.21 -1.07
N ASN A 201 57.60 -49.21 -2.26
CA ASN A 201 57.56 -50.37 -3.15
C ASN A 201 58.97 -50.73 -3.66
N GLU A 202 59.78 -49.75 -4.08
CA GLU A 202 61.18 -49.95 -4.46
C GLU A 202 62.01 -50.55 -3.31
N GLU A 203 61.84 -50.04 -2.09
CA GLU A 203 62.50 -50.59 -0.90
C GLU A 203 62.06 -52.03 -0.62
N ASN A 204 60.75 -52.32 -0.68
CA ASN A 204 60.22 -53.67 -0.51
C ASN A 204 60.73 -54.64 -1.60
N GLU A 205 60.77 -54.22 -2.86
CA GLU A 205 61.37 -55.02 -3.94
C GLU A 205 62.86 -55.29 -3.68
N ASN A 206 63.62 -54.28 -3.26
CA ASN A 206 65.03 -54.45 -2.93
C ASN A 206 65.24 -55.40 -1.75
N LEU A 207 64.39 -55.32 -0.73
CA LEU A 207 64.41 -56.25 0.40
C LEU A 207 64.06 -57.69 -0.03
N LEU A 208 63.05 -57.85 -0.90
CA LEU A 208 62.69 -59.13 -1.48
C LEU A 208 63.83 -59.70 -2.33
N ARG A 209 64.45 -58.90 -3.20
CA ARG A 209 65.62 -59.31 -4.01
C ARG A 209 66.79 -59.74 -3.14
N LYS A 210 67.14 -58.96 -2.10
CA LYS A 210 68.19 -59.35 -1.14
C LYS A 210 67.86 -60.67 -0.43
N ARG A 211 66.59 -60.88 -0.06
CA ARG A 211 66.15 -62.11 0.60
C ARG A 211 66.19 -63.31 -0.35
N THR A 212 65.78 -63.15 -1.61
CA THR A 212 65.82 -64.22 -2.61
C THR A 212 67.25 -64.55 -3.01
N GLU A 213 68.13 -63.56 -3.17
CA GLU A 213 69.56 -63.76 -3.39
C GLU A 213 70.23 -64.47 -2.22
N LYS A 214 69.91 -64.07 -0.97
CA LYS A 214 70.41 -64.76 0.22
C LYS A 214 69.95 -66.21 0.26
N MET A 215 68.67 -66.48 0.03
CA MET A 215 68.13 -67.84 -0.03
C MET A 215 68.77 -68.65 -1.16
N ARG A 216 68.97 -68.04 -2.34
CA ARG A 216 69.66 -68.68 -3.47
C ARG A 216 71.10 -69.04 -3.10
N ARG A 217 71.82 -68.14 -2.44
CA ARG A 217 73.19 -68.38 -1.98
C ARG A 217 73.24 -69.49 -0.92
N GLU A 218 72.32 -69.48 0.04
CA GLU A 218 72.17 -70.56 1.02
C GLU A 218 71.83 -71.91 0.35
N LEU A 219 71.03 -71.92 -0.71
CA LEU A 219 70.73 -73.11 -1.51
C LEU A 219 71.92 -73.55 -2.36
N GLU A 220 72.70 -72.63 -2.92
CA GLU A 220 73.96 -72.92 -3.64
C GLU A 220 74.98 -73.51 -2.66
N ASP A 221 75.15 -72.92 -1.48
CA ASP A 221 75.98 -73.45 -0.39
C ASP A 221 75.48 -74.83 0.06
N ALA A 222 74.16 -75.02 0.22
CA ALA A 222 73.55 -76.30 0.57
C ALA A 222 73.63 -77.33 -0.56
N ALA A 223 73.62 -76.94 -1.84
CA ALA A 223 73.85 -77.83 -2.98
C ALA A 223 75.33 -78.21 -3.10
N GLN A 224 76.23 -77.30 -2.72
CA GLN A 224 77.65 -77.56 -2.58
C GLN A 224 77.92 -78.51 -1.39
N ASP A 225 77.14 -78.40 -0.30
CA ASP A 225 77.12 -79.35 0.81
C ASP A 225 76.39 -80.67 0.48
N ALA A 226 75.38 -80.65 -0.39
CA ALA A 226 74.70 -81.85 -0.91
C ALA A 226 75.55 -82.62 -1.92
N SER A 227 76.50 -81.96 -2.59
CA SER A 227 77.58 -82.65 -3.32
C SER A 227 78.56 -83.37 -2.39
N ARG A 228 78.47 -83.16 -1.06
CA ARG A 228 79.25 -83.88 -0.04
C ARG A 228 78.46 -84.90 0.77
N ARG A 229 77.13 -85.01 0.61
CA ARG A 229 76.36 -86.10 1.22
C ARG A 229 75.20 -86.54 0.31
N SER A 230 75.39 -87.72 -0.27
CA SER A 230 74.33 -88.59 -0.76
C SER A 230 73.40 -89.04 0.38
N SER A 231 72.14 -89.30 -0.01
CA SER A 231 71.07 -90.09 0.63
C SER A 231 70.04 -89.36 1.52
N SER A 232 68.92 -89.02 0.87
CA SER A 232 67.53 -89.12 1.38
C SER A 232 67.20 -90.56 1.88
N PRO A 233 65.98 -90.90 2.41
CA PRO A 233 64.76 -90.09 2.59
C PRO A 233 63.89 -90.35 3.87
N ILE A 234 62.86 -89.49 4.05
CA ILE A 234 61.46 -89.73 4.52
C ILE A 234 61.12 -89.94 6.03
N LEU A 235 60.38 -88.94 6.57
CA LEU A 235 59.12 -88.91 7.42
C LEU A 235 58.87 -90.01 8.50
N PRO A 236 58.27 -89.68 9.68
CA PRO A 236 56.82 -89.36 9.76
C PRO A 236 56.31 -88.45 10.92
N HIS A 237 55.04 -88.08 10.75
CA HIS A 237 53.96 -87.74 11.71
C HIS A 237 54.26 -87.81 13.23
N ASP A 238 53.89 -86.76 13.98
CA ASP A 238 52.73 -86.77 14.92
C ASP A 238 52.79 -85.64 15.97
N GLY A 239 51.61 -85.12 16.33
CA GLY A 239 51.29 -84.91 17.74
C GLY A 239 51.44 -83.52 18.38
N LYS A 240 50.27 -82.91 18.60
CA LYS A 240 49.81 -82.25 19.84
C LYS A 240 50.25 -80.82 20.20
N ASP A 241 49.20 -80.03 20.39
CA ASP A 241 48.92 -79.15 21.54
C ASP A 241 50.06 -78.34 22.10
N ARG A 242 49.98 -77.00 21.92
CA ARG A 242 50.03 -76.03 23.03
C ARG A 242 49.20 -74.80 22.72
N GLY A 243 48.23 -74.54 23.57
CA GLY A 243 47.62 -73.22 23.72
C GLY A 243 48.51 -72.23 24.47
N LEU A 244 47.89 -71.08 24.75
CA LEU A 244 48.33 -69.87 25.44
C LEU A 244 48.98 -68.79 24.57
N GLY A 245 48.32 -67.63 24.56
CA GLY A 245 48.92 -66.38 24.14
C GLY A 245 47.91 -65.30 23.79
N ASP A 246 47.16 -64.84 24.79
CA ASP A 246 46.53 -63.51 24.79
C ASP A 246 47.56 -62.46 24.35
N LEU A 247 47.27 -61.78 23.24
CA LEU A 247 47.92 -60.54 22.83
C LEU A 247 46.84 -59.55 22.41
N SER A 248 46.00 -59.21 23.40
CA SER A 248 45.46 -57.86 23.50
C SER A 248 46.62 -56.85 23.57
N GLY A 249 46.88 -56.17 22.45
CA GLY A 249 47.74 -54.98 22.45
C GLY A 249 48.71 -54.86 21.28
N ALA A 250 48.22 -54.39 20.13
CA ALA A 250 49.00 -53.54 19.23
C ALA A 250 48.04 -52.81 18.30
N GLY A 251 47.93 -51.48 18.50
CA GLY A 251 47.04 -50.61 17.77
C GLY A 251 47.30 -50.63 16.27
N ALA A 252 46.37 -51.20 15.52
CA ALA A 252 46.14 -50.81 14.14
C ALA A 252 45.39 -49.47 14.19
N LYS A 253 46.12 -48.36 14.06
CA LYS A 253 45.56 -47.07 13.64
C LYS A 253 45.07 -47.22 12.20
N ALA A 254 43.92 -47.88 12.04
CA ALA A 254 43.14 -47.81 10.82
C ALA A 254 42.48 -46.42 10.78
N ALA A 255 42.77 -45.73 9.70
CA ALA A 255 42.38 -44.36 9.46
C ALA A 255 40.86 -44.15 9.46
N GLY A 256 40.42 -43.09 10.15
CA GLY A 256 39.36 -42.21 9.65
C GLY A 256 37.94 -42.77 9.55
N PHE A 257 37.43 -43.41 10.59
CA PHE A 257 35.98 -43.40 10.81
C PHE A 257 35.62 -42.13 11.56
N PHE A 258 34.79 -41.27 10.97
CA PHE A 258 34.18 -40.16 11.70
C PHE A 258 33.35 -40.76 12.85
N SER A 259 33.82 -40.63 14.08
CA SER A 259 33.01 -40.90 15.25
C SER A 259 31.92 -39.83 15.31
N VAL A 260 30.72 -40.18 14.85
CA VAL A 260 29.52 -39.39 15.13
C VAL A 260 29.27 -39.54 16.63
N SER A 261 29.65 -38.52 17.40
CA SER A 261 29.22 -38.39 18.78
C SER A 261 27.72 -38.17 18.76
N LEU A 262 26.96 -39.24 19.02
CA LEU A 262 25.51 -39.14 19.21
C LEU A 262 25.27 -38.27 20.45
N PRO A 263 24.65 -37.09 20.33
CA PRO A 263 24.39 -36.24 21.48
C PRO A 263 23.45 -36.98 22.43
N THR A 264 23.97 -37.40 23.58
CA THR A 264 23.23 -38.18 24.58
C THR A 264 22.60 -37.29 25.65
N SER A 265 22.96 -36.00 25.67
CA SER A 265 22.52 -35.03 26.68
C SER A 265 21.64 -33.97 26.03
N VAL A 266 20.48 -33.71 26.64
CA VAL A 266 19.60 -32.60 26.24
C VAL A 266 20.28 -31.27 26.56
N HIS A 267 20.47 -30.42 25.56
CA HIS A 267 21.15 -29.14 25.72
C HIS A 267 20.27 -28.07 26.40
N LEU A 268 18.95 -28.09 26.14
CA LEU A 268 17.99 -27.15 26.70
C LEU A 268 16.60 -27.79 26.78
N LYS A 269 15.89 -27.59 27.89
CA LYS A 269 14.51 -28.04 28.11
C LYS A 269 13.66 -26.86 28.56
N PHE A 270 12.50 -26.66 27.94
CA PHE A 270 11.57 -25.58 28.28
C PHE A 270 10.12 -26.01 27.97
N ASP A 271 9.16 -25.39 28.66
CA ASP A 271 7.74 -25.68 28.50
C ASP A 271 7.13 -24.72 27.46
N ALA A 272 6.91 -25.24 26.25
CA ALA A 272 6.45 -24.43 25.13
C ALA A 272 4.93 -24.15 25.19
N HIS A 273 4.10 -25.16 25.45
CA HIS A 273 2.64 -25.07 25.37
C HIS A 273 1.97 -25.68 26.60
N ASP A 274 0.72 -25.29 26.85
CA ASP A 274 -0.10 -25.81 27.96
C ASP A 274 -0.71 -27.20 27.62
N GLY A 275 -0.06 -27.95 26.72
CA GLY A 275 -0.52 -29.22 26.17
C GLY A 275 0.52 -29.82 25.21
N GLU A 276 0.13 -30.84 24.46
CA GLU A 276 1.01 -31.52 23.50
C GLU A 276 1.58 -30.54 22.47
N VAL A 277 2.88 -30.64 22.21
CA VAL A 277 3.57 -29.89 21.15
C VAL A 277 3.57 -30.78 19.90
N ASN A 278 2.77 -30.41 18.92
CA ASN A 278 2.53 -31.24 17.74
C ASN A 278 3.45 -30.86 16.57
N ALA A 279 3.92 -29.61 16.54
CA ALA A 279 4.73 -29.09 15.45
C ALA A 279 5.89 -28.23 15.95
N VAL A 280 7.04 -28.32 15.27
CA VAL A 280 8.19 -27.45 15.49
C VAL A 280 8.88 -27.15 14.16
N ARG A 281 9.27 -25.89 13.96
CA ARG A 281 10.00 -25.46 12.76
C ARG A 281 11.01 -24.38 13.10
N TRP A 282 12.21 -24.48 12.52
CA TRP A 282 13.20 -23.42 12.54
C TRP A 282 12.94 -22.43 11.41
N CYS A 283 13.05 -21.14 11.72
CA CYS A 283 13.10 -20.12 10.68
C CYS A 283 14.41 -20.28 9.89
N PRO A 284 14.38 -20.24 8.54
CA PRO A 284 15.58 -20.38 7.72
C PRO A 284 16.51 -19.17 7.76
N LEU A 285 16.01 -17.99 8.14
CA LEU A 285 16.74 -16.72 8.05
C LEU A 285 17.10 -16.13 9.42
N ASP A 286 16.24 -16.31 10.41
CA ASP A 286 16.43 -15.80 11.77
C ASP A 286 16.61 -16.93 12.78
N ARG A 287 17.16 -16.61 13.96
CA ARG A 287 17.35 -17.53 15.09
C ARG A 287 16.04 -17.76 15.88
N ILE A 288 14.94 -17.99 15.16
CA ILE A 288 13.60 -18.15 15.70
C ILE A 288 13.13 -19.59 15.51
N ILE A 289 12.49 -20.14 16.53
CA ILE A 289 11.73 -21.39 16.44
C ILE A 289 10.24 -21.07 16.54
N ALA A 290 9.44 -21.67 15.67
CA ALA A 290 7.99 -21.72 15.83
C ALA A 290 7.55 -23.08 16.35
N THR A 291 6.67 -23.09 17.35
CA THR A 291 6.05 -24.29 17.90
C THR A 291 4.54 -24.20 17.78
N GLY A 292 3.89 -25.29 17.37
CA GLY A 292 2.43 -25.42 17.32
C GLY A 292 1.95 -26.41 18.37
N GLY A 293 0.93 -26.04 19.13
CA GLY A 293 0.46 -26.83 20.27
C GLY A 293 -1.03 -27.13 20.28
N ALA A 294 -1.40 -28.08 21.14
CA ALA A 294 -2.79 -28.42 21.47
C ALA A 294 -3.55 -27.27 22.16
N ASP A 295 -2.83 -26.29 22.72
CA ASP A 295 -3.38 -25.04 23.26
C ASP A 295 -3.95 -24.08 22.18
N ARG A 296 -3.93 -24.52 20.92
CA ARG A 296 -4.47 -23.83 19.73
C ARG A 296 -3.69 -22.59 19.35
N LYS A 297 -2.42 -22.52 19.74
CA LYS A 297 -1.53 -21.38 19.48
C LYS A 297 -0.32 -21.84 18.69
N VAL A 298 0.24 -20.91 17.93
CA VAL A 298 1.62 -21.01 17.47
C VAL A 298 2.45 -20.03 18.30
N LYS A 299 3.53 -20.49 18.94
CA LYS A 299 4.41 -19.65 19.74
C LYS A 299 5.76 -19.51 19.05
N LEU A 300 6.35 -18.33 19.16
CA LEU A 300 7.65 -18.00 18.61
C LEU A 300 8.66 -17.86 19.73
N TRP A 301 9.84 -18.41 19.52
CA TRP A 301 10.91 -18.47 20.50
C TRP A 301 12.21 -17.97 19.87
N ASP A 302 12.93 -17.12 20.59
CA ASP A 302 14.29 -16.73 20.24
C ASP A 302 15.28 -17.67 20.93
N VAL A 303 16.24 -18.19 20.16
CA VAL A 303 17.19 -19.18 20.66
C VAL A 303 18.49 -18.48 21.07
N GLY A 304 18.60 -18.14 22.36
CA GLY A 304 19.83 -17.59 22.94
C GLY A 304 20.93 -18.63 23.15
N THR A 305 22.09 -18.19 23.63
CA THR A 305 23.11 -19.11 24.16
C THR A 305 22.68 -19.62 25.53
N GLY A 306 21.99 -20.76 25.56
CA GLY A 306 21.60 -21.47 26.79
C GLY A 306 20.24 -21.09 27.37
N THR A 307 19.48 -20.19 26.75
CA THR A 307 18.09 -19.86 27.13
C THR A 307 17.18 -19.79 25.91
N MET A 308 15.90 -20.12 26.12
CA MET A 308 14.84 -20.01 25.10
C MET A 308 13.89 -18.89 25.55
N GLU A 309 13.87 -17.78 24.82
CA GLU A 309 13.06 -16.62 25.20
C GLU A 309 11.76 -16.56 24.39
N PRO A 310 10.60 -16.32 25.02
CA PRO A 310 9.35 -16.17 24.29
C PRO A 310 9.34 -14.86 23.50
N ARG A 311 9.22 -14.96 22.16
CA ARG A 311 9.19 -13.81 21.25
C ARG A 311 7.78 -13.36 20.90
N GLY A 312 6.82 -14.29 20.86
CA GLY A 312 5.47 -13.97 20.40
C GLY A 312 4.51 -15.13 20.47
N THR A 313 3.21 -14.82 20.45
CA THR A 313 2.14 -15.84 20.43
C THR A 313 1.12 -15.48 19.35
N LEU A 314 0.99 -16.37 18.37
CA LEU A 314 0.06 -16.28 17.27
C LEU A 314 -1.24 -16.99 17.66
N VAL A 315 -2.31 -16.22 17.71
CA VAL A 315 -3.64 -16.67 18.10
C VAL A 315 -4.60 -16.65 16.90
N GLY A 316 -5.73 -17.35 17.03
CA GLY A 316 -6.80 -17.36 16.03
C GLY A 316 -7.18 -18.74 15.49
N SER A 317 -6.45 -19.80 15.85
CA SER A 317 -6.84 -21.19 15.53
C SER A 317 -7.95 -21.67 16.47
N ASN A 318 -8.94 -22.40 15.93
CA ASN A 318 -10.05 -22.92 16.72
C ASN A 318 -9.79 -24.32 17.31
N ALA A 319 -8.75 -25.01 16.84
CA ALA A 319 -8.30 -26.30 17.34
C ALA A 319 -6.77 -26.38 17.38
N GLY A 320 -6.24 -27.52 17.87
CA GLY A 320 -4.80 -27.74 18.01
C GLY A 320 -4.06 -27.60 16.67
N VAL A 321 -2.88 -26.99 16.70
CA VAL A 321 -2.05 -26.76 15.50
C VAL A 321 -1.13 -27.95 15.31
N ASN A 322 -1.25 -28.65 14.18
CA ASN A 322 -0.54 -29.90 13.92
C ASN A 322 0.70 -29.74 13.04
N SER A 323 0.78 -28.67 12.26
CA SER A 323 1.95 -28.38 11.45
C SER A 323 2.15 -26.87 11.37
N VAL A 324 3.43 -26.48 11.30
CA VAL A 324 3.86 -25.09 11.17
C VAL A 324 5.00 -25.04 10.16
N ASP A 325 4.95 -24.10 9.24
CA ASP A 325 6.05 -23.85 8.30
C ASP A 325 6.29 -22.34 8.11
N PHE A 326 7.53 -22.00 7.78
CA PHE A 326 7.94 -20.65 7.43
C PHE A 326 7.95 -20.48 5.91
N ASP A 327 7.65 -19.28 5.43
CA ASP A 327 7.99 -18.90 4.06
C ASP A 327 9.52 -18.83 3.87
N SER A 328 9.96 -18.84 2.62
CA SER A 328 11.39 -18.75 2.29
C SER A 328 12.04 -17.44 2.73
N THR A 329 11.24 -16.40 2.99
CA THR A 329 11.67 -15.08 3.44
C THR A 329 11.60 -14.89 4.96
N GLY A 330 11.11 -15.89 5.73
CA GLY A 330 10.98 -15.82 7.18
C GLY A 330 9.95 -14.78 7.69
N THR A 331 9.15 -14.22 6.79
CA THR A 331 8.20 -13.12 7.07
C THR A 331 6.81 -13.61 7.42
N MET A 332 6.45 -14.81 6.96
CA MET A 332 5.14 -15.40 7.15
C MET A 332 5.26 -16.81 7.71
N ILE A 333 4.28 -17.17 8.53
CA ILE A 333 4.14 -18.51 9.09
C ILE A 333 2.80 -19.06 8.66
N LEU A 334 2.83 -20.26 8.10
CA LEU A 334 1.67 -21.07 7.82
C LEU A 334 1.47 -22.07 8.96
N GLY A 335 0.26 -22.15 9.51
CA GLY A 335 -0.10 -23.18 10.46
C GLY A 335 -1.38 -23.89 10.04
N THR A 336 -1.39 -25.20 10.17
CA THR A 336 -2.55 -26.05 9.89
C THR A 336 -3.13 -26.60 11.19
N SER A 337 -4.45 -26.56 11.32
CA SER A 337 -5.15 -26.87 12.57
C SER A 337 -6.20 -27.97 12.35
N ASN A 338 -6.54 -28.67 13.45
CA ASN A 338 -7.57 -29.70 13.48
C ASN A 338 -9.00 -29.20 13.19
N ASP A 339 -9.19 -27.89 13.03
CA ASP A 339 -10.45 -27.27 12.62
C ASP A 339 -10.61 -27.23 11.08
N PHE A 340 -9.82 -28.02 10.36
CA PHE A 340 -9.77 -28.10 8.89
C PHE A 340 -9.35 -26.80 8.20
N ALA A 341 -8.82 -25.82 8.95
CA ALA A 341 -8.39 -24.54 8.41
C ALA A 341 -6.87 -24.38 8.48
N SER A 342 -6.33 -23.76 7.43
CA SER A 342 -4.96 -23.28 7.38
C SER A 342 -4.96 -21.78 7.56
N ARG A 343 -4.02 -21.26 8.33
CA ARG A 343 -3.93 -19.84 8.69
C ARG A 343 -2.52 -19.35 8.44
N VAL A 344 -2.43 -18.10 7.99
CA VAL A 344 -1.17 -17.42 7.73
C VAL A 344 -1.04 -16.24 8.68
N TRP A 345 0.07 -16.17 9.38
CA TRP A 345 0.42 -15.03 10.23
C TRP A 345 1.65 -14.33 9.67
N THR A 346 1.76 -13.03 9.93
CA THR A 346 3.00 -12.31 9.70
C THR A 346 3.84 -12.31 10.97
N VAL A 347 5.14 -12.59 10.83
CA VAL A 347 6.07 -12.74 11.97
C VAL A 347 6.33 -11.42 12.68
N GLN A 348 6.39 -10.32 11.93
CA GLN A 348 6.77 -9.01 12.45
C GLN A 348 5.68 -8.35 13.31
N ASP A 349 4.42 -8.43 12.88
CA ASP A 349 3.28 -7.85 13.59
C ASP A 349 2.49 -8.90 14.41
N GLN A 350 2.83 -10.18 14.26
CA GLN A 350 2.18 -11.32 14.93
C GLN A 350 0.67 -11.40 14.64
N ARG A 351 0.23 -10.84 13.50
CA ARG A 351 -1.19 -10.78 13.15
C ARG A 351 -1.59 -11.87 12.16
N LEU A 352 -2.79 -12.40 12.38
CA LEU A 352 -3.46 -13.29 11.45
C LEU A 352 -3.82 -12.50 10.17
N ARG A 353 -3.36 -12.98 9.02
CA ARG A 353 -3.79 -12.47 7.72
C ARG A 353 -5.14 -13.10 7.39
N VAL A 354 -6.18 -12.28 7.40
CA VAL A 354 -7.51 -12.65 6.94
C VAL A 354 -7.64 -12.07 5.53
N SER A 355 -8.03 -12.90 4.57
CA SER A 355 -8.36 -12.45 3.22
C SER A 355 -9.68 -11.71 3.19
#